data_AF-A0A5R9P1M4-F1
#
_entry.id   AF-A0A5R9P1M4-F1
#
_cell.length_a   1.000
_cell.length_b   1.000
_cell.length_c   1.000
_cell.angle_alpha   90.00
_cell.angle_beta   90.00
_cell.angle_gamma   90.00
#
_symmetry.space_group_name_H-M   'P 1'
#
loop_
_entity.id
_entity.type
_entity.pdbx_description
1 polymer ?
#
loop_
_entity_poly.entity_id
_entity_poly.type
_entity_poly.pdbx_seq_one_letter_code
_entity_poly.pdbx_strand_id
1 'polypeptide(L)'
;MNLEEYNSLSRLGPAPQRIGPMGDETRTLLYGYDCDRRTYHVFQHDRELHLVIYTPGTDGPNIHDHKHDLTLAIDDIIPNKRVYPALSDFGFCQALMNKGIDIPFTTYDPERTLESRDGIAGATGIDEIDNRSSGPRFR
;
A
#
# COMPACT_ATOMS: atom_id res chain seq x y z
N MET A 1 13.17 21.90 -23.92
CA MET A 1 13.67 20.71 -23.22
C MET A 1 14.06 19.67 -24.25
N ASN A 2 15.35 19.53 -24.50
CA ASN A 2 15.91 18.47 -25.33
C ASN A 2 16.13 17.19 -24.49
N LEU A 3 16.53 16.09 -25.15
CA LEU A 3 16.72 14.80 -24.48
C LEU A 3 17.79 14.86 -23.37
N GLU A 4 18.83 15.68 -23.55
CA GLU A 4 19.91 15.85 -22.59
C GLU A 4 19.47 16.66 -21.37
N GLU A 5 18.69 17.73 -21.58
CA GLU A 5 18.03 18.54 -20.54
C GLU A 5 16.99 17.72 -19.75
N TYR A 6 16.23 16.85 -20.42
CA TYR A 6 15.30 15.94 -19.75
C TYR A 6 16.05 14.91 -18.90
N ASN A 7 17.13 14.33 -19.44
CA ASN A 7 17.95 13.34 -18.74
C ASN A 7 18.73 13.94 -17.57
N SER A 8 19.12 15.21 -17.64
CA SER A 8 19.74 15.90 -16.51
C SER A 8 18.71 16.12 -15.39
N LEU A 9 17.49 16.54 -15.71
CA LEU A 9 16.41 16.69 -14.73
C LEU A 9 15.96 15.36 -14.10
N SER A 10 15.88 14.28 -14.87
CA SER A 10 15.47 12.96 -14.34
C SER A 10 16.51 12.33 -13.42
N ARG A 11 17.80 12.68 -13.59
CA ARG A 11 18.90 12.26 -12.70
C ARG A 11 19.05 13.13 -11.45
N LEU A 12 18.42 14.32 -11.43
CA LEU A 12 18.42 15.25 -10.31
C LEU A 12 17.28 15.01 -9.32
N GLY A 13 16.36 14.09 -9.63
CA GLY A 13 15.29 13.72 -8.72
C GLY A 13 15.87 13.19 -7.39
N PRO A 14 15.34 13.62 -6.24
CA PRO A 14 15.73 13.04 -4.97
C PRO A 14 15.48 11.53 -5.01
N ALA A 15 16.36 10.74 -4.40
CA ALA A 15 16.12 9.31 -4.25
C ALA A 15 14.75 9.09 -3.59
N PRO A 16 13.95 8.10 -4.04
CA PRO A 16 12.63 7.85 -3.48
C PRO A 16 12.73 7.67 -1.97
N GLN A 17 11.94 8.43 -1.22
CA GLN A 17 11.88 8.27 0.22
C GLN A 17 11.35 6.88 0.55
N ARG A 18 11.96 6.21 1.54
CA ARG A 18 11.54 4.89 1.98
C ARG A 18 11.03 4.92 3.42
N ILE A 19 10.17 3.96 3.74
CA ILE A 19 9.63 3.73 5.09
C ILE A 19 9.73 2.25 5.43
N GLY A 20 9.94 1.95 6.72
CA GLY A 20 10.05 0.59 7.25
C GLY A 20 8.92 0.26 8.24
N PRO A 21 8.97 -0.93 8.86
CA PRO A 21 7.97 -1.39 9.82
C PRO A 21 7.95 -0.57 11.11
N MET A 22 6.81 -0.62 11.79
CA MET A 22 6.52 0.01 13.07
C MET A 22 6.41 -1.07 14.15
N GLY A 23 7.56 -1.64 14.55
CA GLY A 23 7.66 -2.72 15.53
C GLY A 23 7.45 -4.12 14.93
N ASP A 24 7.14 -5.09 15.79
CA ASP A 24 7.11 -6.52 15.43
C ASP A 24 5.69 -7.10 15.26
N GLU A 25 4.64 -6.35 15.63
CA GLU A 25 3.26 -6.84 15.60
C GLU A 25 2.67 -6.84 14.18
N THR A 26 2.01 -7.93 13.77
CA THR A 26 1.29 -7.95 12.48
C THR A 26 0.06 -7.06 12.54
N ARG A 27 -0.02 -6.06 11.66
CA ARG A 27 -1.16 -5.12 11.61
C ARG A 27 -1.22 -4.33 10.30
N THR A 28 -2.42 -3.84 9.99
CA THR A 28 -2.64 -2.87 8.91
C THR A 28 -2.04 -1.52 9.30
N LEU A 29 -1.26 -0.95 8.40
CA LEU A 29 -0.59 0.34 8.57
C LEU A 29 -1.27 1.44 7.76
N LEU A 30 -1.70 1.14 6.54
CA LEU A 30 -2.42 2.07 5.68
C LEU A 30 -3.44 1.31 4.84
N TYR A 31 -4.65 1.84 4.77
CA TYR A 31 -5.73 1.25 3.99
C TYR A 31 -6.44 2.32 3.17
N GLY A 32 -6.49 2.16 1.86
CA GLY A 32 -7.05 3.17 0.97
C GLY A 32 -7.36 2.63 -0.42
N TYR A 33 -7.57 3.54 -1.37
CA TYR A 33 -7.80 3.18 -2.76
C TYR A 33 -7.48 4.34 -3.69
N ASP A 34 -7.15 4.00 -4.93
CA ASP A 34 -6.80 4.94 -5.98
C ASP A 34 -8.02 5.36 -6.84
N CYS A 35 -7.77 6.20 -7.85
CA CYS A 35 -8.78 6.65 -8.80
C CYS A 35 -9.52 5.52 -9.52
N ASP A 36 -8.84 4.39 -9.75
CA ASP A 36 -9.36 3.20 -10.42
C ASP A 36 -10.10 2.25 -9.46
N ARG A 37 -10.26 2.66 -8.19
CA ARG A 37 -10.86 1.85 -7.12
C ARG A 37 -10.10 0.56 -6.81
N ARG A 38 -8.80 0.51 -7.11
CA ARG A 38 -7.91 -0.51 -6.59
C ARG A 38 -7.62 -0.20 -5.13
N THR A 39 -7.89 -1.15 -4.24
CA THR A 39 -7.57 -1.08 -2.82
C THR A 39 -6.07 -1.16 -2.65
N TYR A 40 -5.52 -0.27 -1.84
CA TYR A 40 -4.15 -0.31 -1.35
C TYR A 40 -4.21 -0.79 0.10
N HIS A 41 -3.68 -1.97 0.37
CA HIS A 41 -3.58 -2.53 1.71
C HIS A 41 -2.11 -2.67 2.08
N VAL A 42 -1.64 -1.75 2.90
CA VAL A 42 -0.29 -1.78 3.48
C VAL A 42 -0.40 -2.34 4.88
N PHE A 43 0.30 -3.43 5.14
CA PHE A 43 0.39 -4.04 6.46
C PHE A 43 1.82 -4.48 6.72
N GLN A 44 2.16 -4.68 7.98
CA GLN A 44 3.41 -5.34 8.33
C GLN A 44 3.14 -6.76 8.79
N HIS A 45 4.04 -7.67 8.45
CA HIS A 45 4.05 -9.06 8.89
C HIS A 45 5.50 -9.53 8.89
N ASP A 46 5.91 -10.33 9.89
CA ASP A 46 7.28 -10.84 10.01
C ASP A 46 8.40 -9.80 9.82
N ARG A 47 8.16 -8.58 10.33
CA ARG A 47 9.07 -7.40 10.22
C ARG A 47 9.29 -6.87 8.80
N GLU A 48 8.50 -7.32 7.83
CA GLU A 48 8.47 -6.74 6.50
C GLU A 48 7.21 -5.89 6.32
N LEU A 49 7.32 -4.89 5.44
CA LEU A 49 6.17 -4.17 4.93
C LEU A 49 5.65 -4.91 3.71
N HIS A 50 4.35 -5.17 3.69
CA HIS A 50 3.64 -5.73 2.56
C HIS A 50 2.70 -4.66 2.00
N LEU A 51 2.73 -4.47 0.69
CA LEU A 51 1.74 -3.73 -0.09
C LEU A 51 1.01 -4.74 -0.97
N VAL A 52 -0.31 -4.83 -0.83
CA VAL A 52 -1.16 -5.60 -1.74
C VAL A 52 -2.16 -4.65 -2.39
N ILE A 53 -2.15 -4.63 -3.72
CA ILE A 53 -3.08 -3.84 -4.52
C ILE A 53 -4.10 -4.78 -5.16
N TYR A 54 -5.39 -4.57 -4.90
CA TYR A 54 -6.42 -5.48 -5.40
C TYR A 54 -7.76 -4.78 -5.66
N THR A 55 -8.61 -5.38 -6.48
CA THR A 55 -10.02 -4.99 -6.60
C THR A 55 -10.92 -6.06 -5.98
N PRO A 56 -12.01 -5.69 -5.30
CA PRO A 56 -13.01 -6.67 -4.86
C PRO A 56 -13.58 -7.45 -6.05
N GLY A 57 -13.87 -8.73 -5.84
CA GLY A 57 -14.45 -9.62 -6.83
C GLY A 57 -15.37 -10.66 -6.17
N THR A 58 -16.22 -11.29 -6.96
CA THR A 58 -17.24 -12.25 -6.48
C THR A 58 -16.65 -13.53 -5.91
N ASP A 59 -15.55 -14.02 -6.49
CA ASP A 59 -14.84 -15.23 -6.08
C ASP A 59 -13.60 -14.89 -5.21
N GLY A 60 -13.63 -13.70 -4.62
CA GLY A 60 -12.53 -13.10 -3.90
C GLY A 60 -11.84 -11.97 -4.67
N PRO A 61 -10.83 -11.37 -4.05
CA PRO A 61 -10.14 -10.19 -4.56
C PRO A 61 -9.25 -10.54 -5.75
N ASN A 62 -9.27 -9.69 -6.77
CA ASN A 62 -8.35 -9.76 -7.90
C ASN A 62 -7.08 -8.97 -7.57
N ILE A 63 -5.96 -9.66 -7.41
CA ILE A 63 -4.66 -9.07 -7.06
C ILE A 63 -4.02 -8.46 -8.31
N HIS A 64 -3.70 -7.17 -8.24
CA HIS A 64 -3.00 -6.45 -9.31
C HIS A 64 -1.50 -6.36 -9.05
N ASP A 65 -1.10 -6.24 -7.79
CA ASP A 65 0.30 -6.14 -7.39
C ASP A 65 0.47 -6.61 -5.94
N HIS A 66 1.64 -7.16 -5.66
CA HIS A 66 2.08 -7.50 -4.31
C HIS A 66 3.59 -7.26 -4.21
N LYS A 67 3.96 -6.37 -3.31
CA LYS A 67 5.36 -6.05 -2.97
C LYS A 67 5.57 -6.26 -1.49
N HIS A 68 6.72 -6.82 -1.11
CA HIS A 68 7.14 -6.85 0.28
C HIS A 68 8.65 -6.70 0.41
N ASP A 69 9.08 -6.00 1.46
CA ASP A 69 10.49 -5.72 1.78
C ASP A 69 10.57 -5.15 3.20
N LEU A 70 11.76 -5.10 3.80
CA LEU A 70 12.04 -4.38 5.04
C LEU A 70 11.73 -2.88 4.93
N THR A 71 11.86 -2.33 3.72
CA THR A 71 11.44 -0.95 3.44
C THR A 71 10.79 -0.84 2.07
N LEU A 72 9.72 -0.06 1.95
CA LEU A 72 9.08 0.24 0.67
C LEU A 72 9.26 1.71 0.30
N ALA A 73 9.26 2.01 -1.00
CA ALA A 73 9.20 3.37 -1.49
C ALA A 73 7.85 3.99 -1.11
N ILE A 74 7.86 5.20 -0.58
CA ILE A 74 6.64 5.86 -0.11
C ILE A 74 5.66 6.09 -1.26
N ASP A 75 6.16 6.50 -2.42
CA ASP A 75 5.31 6.78 -3.60
C ASP A 75 4.55 5.54 -4.10
N ASP A 76 5.03 4.34 -3.78
CA ASP A 76 4.36 3.09 -4.15
C ASP A 76 3.20 2.75 -3.22
N ILE A 77 3.23 3.20 -1.96
CA ILE A 77 2.30 2.75 -0.92
C ILE A 77 1.15 3.74 -0.67
N ILE A 78 1.24 4.98 -1.17
CA ILE A 78 0.21 6.00 -1.00
C ILE A 78 -0.78 5.96 -2.16
N PRO A 79 -2.06 5.63 -1.93
CA PRO A 79 -3.06 5.69 -2.98
C PRO A 79 -3.34 7.14 -3.37
N ASN A 80 -3.48 7.40 -4.67
CA ASN A 80 -3.65 8.76 -5.21
C ASN A 80 -5.06 9.37 -5.02
N LYS A 81 -6.00 8.66 -4.40
CA LYS A 81 -7.36 9.15 -4.19
C LYS A 81 -7.71 9.30 -2.73
N ARG A 82 -7.79 8.22 -1.96
CA ARG A 82 -8.30 8.27 -0.57
C ARG A 82 -7.69 7.23 0.35
N VAL A 83 -7.44 7.61 1.60
CA VAL A 83 -7.03 6.75 2.71
C VAL A 83 -8.09 6.77 3.81
N TYR A 84 -8.41 5.62 4.38
CA TYR A 84 -9.37 5.47 5.47
C TYR A 84 -8.68 5.60 6.82
N PRO A 85 -8.87 6.71 7.55
CA PRO A 85 -8.15 6.93 8.81
C PRO A 85 -8.55 5.92 9.91
N ALA A 86 -9.80 5.46 9.93
CA ALA A 86 -10.27 4.46 10.91
C ALA A 86 -9.66 3.06 10.73
N LEU A 87 -9.04 2.79 9.57
CA LEU A 87 -8.43 1.49 9.23
C LEU A 87 -6.90 1.59 9.09
N SER A 88 -6.32 2.76 9.36
CA SER A 88 -4.89 3.03 9.19
C SER A 88 -4.22 3.28 10.53
N ASP A 89 -2.95 2.92 10.66
CA ASP A 89 -2.19 3.11 11.90
C ASP A 89 -1.78 4.59 12.05
N PHE A 90 -2.06 5.15 13.23
CA PHE A 90 -1.74 6.55 13.53
C PHE A 90 -0.24 6.83 13.46
N GLY A 91 0.59 5.98 14.06
CA GLY A 91 2.04 6.18 14.12
C GLY A 91 2.67 6.12 12.73
N PHE A 92 2.24 5.18 11.90
CA PHE A 92 2.69 5.06 10.53
C PHE A 92 2.29 6.27 9.68
N CYS A 93 1.03 6.70 9.77
CA CYS A 93 0.56 7.90 9.06
C CYS A 93 1.31 9.15 9.53
N GLN A 94 1.55 9.30 10.83
CA GLN A 94 2.34 10.40 11.39
C GLN A 94 3.80 10.37 10.87
N ALA A 95 4.42 9.19 10.79
CA ALA A 95 5.77 9.04 10.24
C ALA A 95 5.86 9.46 8.77
N LEU A 96 4.84 9.15 7.96
CA LEU A 96 4.70 9.61 6.58
C LEU A 96 4.53 11.13 6.50
N MET A 97 3.63 11.71 7.29
CA MET A 97 3.41 13.17 7.32
C MET A 97 4.67 13.94 7.76
N ASN A 98 5.42 13.41 8.73
CA ASN A 98 6.70 14.00 9.15
C ASN A 98 7.77 13.98 8.04
N LYS A 99 7.62 13.13 7.02
CA LYS A 99 8.45 13.09 5.81
C LYS A 99 7.95 14.02 4.69
N GLY A 100 6.93 14.85 4.97
CA GLY A 100 6.35 15.81 4.03
C GLY A 100 5.32 15.19 3.07
N ILE A 101 4.79 14.02 3.39
CA ILE A 101 3.83 13.30 2.55
C ILE A 101 2.41 13.75 2.89
N ASP A 102 1.68 14.22 1.89
CA ASP A 102 0.26 14.52 2.03
C ASP A 102 -0.56 13.22 1.87
N ILE A 103 -1.36 12.89 2.88
CA ILE A 103 -2.18 11.67 2.89
C ILE A 103 -3.64 12.08 2.65
N PRO A 104 -4.29 11.58 1.59
CA PRO A 104 -5.63 12.03 1.23
C PRO A 104 -6.70 11.33 2.09
N PHE A 105 -6.79 11.67 3.38
CA PHE A 105 -7.74 11.05 4.28
C PHE A 105 -9.19 11.32 3.89
N THR A 106 -10.05 10.32 4.08
CA THR A 106 -11.50 10.52 4.11
C THR A 106 -11.95 11.11 5.44
N THR A 107 -13.22 11.51 5.53
CA THR A 107 -13.87 11.72 6.83
C THR A 107 -13.72 10.47 7.71
N TYR A 108 -13.41 10.69 8.98
CA TYR A 108 -13.30 9.63 9.97
C TYR A 108 -14.69 9.01 10.25
N ASP A 109 -14.71 7.69 10.35
CA ASP A 109 -15.93 6.89 10.50
C ASP A 109 -15.61 5.74 11.47
N PRO A 110 -16.05 5.81 12.74
CA PRO A 110 -15.68 4.84 13.78
C PRO A 110 -16.29 3.45 13.56
N GLU A 111 -17.38 3.35 12.80
CA GLU A 111 -18.05 2.09 12.49
C GLU A 111 -17.39 1.37 11.30
N ARG A 112 -16.36 1.98 10.70
CA ARG A 112 -15.67 1.42 9.55
C ARG A 112 -14.79 0.25 9.97
N THR A 113 -15.13 -0.94 9.49
CA THR A 113 -14.35 -2.17 9.71
C THR A 113 -13.78 -2.72 8.40
N LEU A 114 -12.78 -3.60 8.52
CA LEU A 114 -12.21 -4.32 7.38
C LEU A 114 -13.18 -5.33 6.76
N GLU A 115 -14.09 -5.88 7.56
CA GLU A 115 -15.13 -6.83 7.12
C GLU A 115 -16.18 -6.19 6.20
N SER A 116 -16.43 -4.90 6.35
CA SER A 116 -17.41 -4.14 5.54
C SER A 116 -17.04 -3.99 4.05
N ARG A 117 -15.95 -4.61 3.59
CA ARG A 117 -15.27 -4.33 2.33
C ARG A 117 -15.06 -5.52 1.38
N ASP A 118 -15.54 -6.73 1.73
CA ASP A 118 -15.34 -7.96 0.93
C ASP A 118 -13.87 -8.18 0.46
N GLY A 119 -12.91 -7.59 1.18
CA GLY A 119 -11.50 -7.52 0.80
C GLY A 119 -10.64 -8.53 1.55
N ILE A 120 -9.38 -8.66 1.12
CA ILE A 120 -8.32 -9.52 1.70
C ILE A 120 -8.12 -9.28 3.21
N ALA A 121 -8.66 -8.21 3.75
CA ALA A 121 -8.50 -7.84 5.13
C ALA A 121 -9.05 -8.88 6.15
N GLY A 122 -9.91 -9.82 5.73
CA GLY A 122 -10.26 -11.04 6.49
C GLY A 122 -9.45 -12.29 6.10
N ALA A 123 -8.76 -12.27 4.97
CA ALA A 123 -7.87 -13.32 4.48
C ALA A 123 -6.42 -12.94 4.80
N THR A 124 -6.04 -13.04 6.08
CA THR A 124 -4.65 -12.95 6.54
C THR A 124 -3.76 -14.13 6.11
N GLY A 125 -4.21 -14.92 5.13
CA GLY A 125 -3.38 -15.94 4.49
C GLY A 125 -2.44 -15.28 3.49
N ILE A 126 -1.33 -14.71 3.96
CA ILE A 126 -0.25 -14.19 3.11
C ILE A 126 0.21 -15.29 2.12
N ASP A 127 0.23 -16.54 2.59
CA ASP A 127 0.45 -17.74 1.77
C ASP A 127 -0.50 -17.83 0.57
N GLU A 128 -1.76 -17.42 0.71
CA GLU A 128 -2.75 -17.45 -0.38
C GLU A 128 -2.55 -16.31 -1.38
N ILE A 129 -2.06 -15.15 -0.92
CA ILE A 129 -1.73 -14.01 -1.76
C ILE A 129 -0.50 -14.31 -2.63
N ASP A 130 0.55 -14.93 -2.04
CA ASP A 130 1.75 -15.34 -2.76
C ASP A 130 1.45 -16.43 -3.82
N ASN A 131 0.58 -17.38 -3.46
CA ASN A 131 0.16 -18.44 -4.39
C ASN A 131 -0.74 -17.93 -5.52
N ARG A 132 -1.56 -16.89 -5.28
CA ARG A 132 -2.43 -16.27 -6.32
C ARG A 132 -1.70 -15.28 -7.22
N SER A 133 -0.64 -14.64 -6.72
CA SER A 133 0.25 -13.77 -7.52
C SER A 133 1.13 -14.57 -8.49
N SER A 134 1.23 -15.89 -8.28
CA SER A 134 1.98 -16.83 -9.13
C SER A 134 1.19 -17.24 -10.38
N GLY A 135 0.85 -16.28 -11.26
CA GLY A 135 0.50 -16.56 -12.65
C GLY A 135 1.68 -17.16 -13.42
N PRO A 136 1.46 -17.90 -14.53
CA PRO A 136 2.47 -18.78 -15.11
C PRO A 136 3.73 -18.00 -15.50
N ARG A 137 4.85 -18.31 -14.83
CA ARG A 137 6.19 -17.94 -15.29
C ARG A 137 6.43 -18.70 -16.60
N PHE A 138 6.16 -18.06 -17.73
CA PHE A 138 6.65 -18.54 -19.02
C PHE A 138 8.19 -18.60 -18.92
N ARG A 139 8.71 -19.84 -18.92
CA ARG A 139 10.13 -20.12 -19.16
C ARG A 139 10.44 -19.93 -20.64
#